data_AF-A0AAD7XSV9-F1
#
_entry.id   AF-A0AAD7XSV9-F1
#
_cell.length_a   1.000
_cell.length_b   1.000
_cell.length_c   1.000
_cell.angle_alpha   90.00
_cell.angle_beta   90.00
_cell.angle_gamma   90.00
#
_symmetry.space_group_name_H-M   'P 1'
#
loop_
_entity.id
_entity.type
_entity.pdbx_description
1 polymer ?
#
loop_
_entity_poly.entity_id
_entity_poly.type
_entity_poly.pdbx_seq_one_letter_code
_entity_poly.pdbx_strand_id
1 'polypeptide(L)'
;MSRRLLLLCALQSASAWVSPMRRPTQRVHHAVAEHPLHIQSPQSEASARRVATNRIVRTSTVLLVPAIAAGIFSYLSFGPLARGLRSIFGLEALYILSNDQGQFLQNFLGVIGILFSLLIGNTYSFCYQQQVMIYMAFFEEISVAKALLEQISLVCRGRPYYDAVLDNIERYVERDLRRVDLPPAVVLSSKPKDDPLEQIMWMTSVGTPSVVYDTVKWLRQARGQRLGAVQRKLPPLHFALLFVLAAFELSAFPLLSAGAAQTDGNGVLVVEAGIFALMAAAVVLTLGVVLQLWRPSGSAYSVDDALSVMLAGLADELADRRAGLAPRAATNLPAPPAFPY
;
A
#
# COMPACT_ATOMS: atom_id res chain seq x y z
N MET A 1 -29.70 15.35 25.90
CA MET A 1 -29.54 15.62 24.45
C MET A 1 -30.29 14.58 23.65
N SER A 2 -31.19 15.01 22.77
CA SER A 2 -32.18 14.15 22.11
C SER A 2 -31.54 13.32 20.98
N ARG A 3 -31.99 12.07 20.80
CA ARG A 3 -31.62 11.17 19.68
C ARG A 3 -31.71 11.82 18.29
N ARG A 4 -32.48 12.90 18.17
CA ARG A 4 -32.67 13.68 16.93
C ARG A 4 -31.40 14.47 16.53
N LEU A 5 -30.62 14.93 17.50
CA LEU A 5 -29.37 15.68 17.23
C LEU A 5 -28.26 14.77 16.69
N LEU A 6 -28.13 13.55 17.24
CA LEU A 6 -27.20 12.53 16.73
C LEU A 6 -27.56 12.08 15.31
N LEU A 7 -28.85 11.95 14.99
CA LEU A 7 -29.32 11.63 13.64
C LEU A 7 -29.04 12.76 12.65
N LEU A 8 -29.18 14.02 13.06
CA LEU A 8 -28.88 15.19 12.23
C LEU A 8 -27.38 15.31 11.94
N CYS A 9 -26.51 15.08 12.93
CA CYS A 9 -25.07 15.06 12.71
C CYS A 9 -24.64 13.89 11.80
N ALA A 10 -25.23 12.70 11.97
CA ALA A 10 -24.97 11.54 11.10
C ALA A 10 -25.42 11.80 9.64
N LEU A 11 -26.58 12.44 9.45
CA LEU A 11 -27.10 12.83 8.13
C LEU A 11 -26.24 13.91 7.45
N GLN A 12 -25.72 14.88 8.20
CA GLN A 12 -24.80 15.88 7.67
C GLN A 12 -23.43 15.30 7.30
N SER A 13 -22.92 14.32 8.06
CA SER A 13 -21.69 13.61 7.68
C SER A 13 -21.87 12.73 6.44
N ALA A 14 -23.07 12.18 6.22
CA ALA A 14 -23.38 11.39 5.03
C ALA A 14 -23.55 12.24 3.76
N SER A 15 -24.07 13.47 3.88
CA SER A 15 -24.23 14.39 2.74
C SER A 15 -22.94 15.09 2.31
N ALA A 16 -21.94 15.18 3.21
CA ALA A 16 -20.61 15.69 2.88
C ALA A 16 -19.75 14.69 2.10
N TRP A 17 -20.18 13.42 1.99
CA TRP A 17 -19.47 12.38 1.24
C TRP A 17 -19.81 12.46 -0.26
N VAL A 18 -19.31 13.50 -0.92
CA VAL A 18 -19.27 13.57 -2.39
C VAL A 18 -18.10 12.70 -2.86
N SER A 19 -18.41 11.55 -3.46
CA SER A 19 -17.40 10.66 -4.04
C SER A 19 -16.49 11.44 -5.03
N PRO A 20 -15.17 11.51 -4.82
CA PRO A 20 -14.28 12.20 -5.73
C PRO A 20 -13.94 11.28 -6.90
N MET A 21 -14.90 10.95 -7.77
CA MET A 21 -14.61 10.35 -9.06
C MET A 21 -15.80 10.37 -10.03
N ARG A 22 -15.79 11.39 -10.89
CA ARG A 22 -16.04 11.30 -12.35
C ARG A 22 -15.79 12.68 -12.96
N ARG A 23 -14.51 13.04 -13.12
CA ARG A 23 -14.18 14.03 -14.14
C ARG A 23 -14.29 13.30 -15.49
N PRO A 24 -15.05 13.82 -16.46
CA PRO A 24 -15.02 13.26 -17.81
C PRO A 24 -13.60 13.42 -18.35
N THR A 25 -12.97 12.31 -18.71
CA THR A 25 -11.71 12.27 -19.45
C THR A 25 -11.90 13.09 -20.72
N GLN A 26 -11.22 14.22 -20.79
CA GLN A 26 -11.11 15.04 -21.99
C GLN A 26 -10.33 14.21 -23.02
N ARG A 27 -11.03 13.68 -24.02
CA ARG A 27 -10.42 12.98 -25.16
C ARG A 27 -9.54 13.96 -25.91
N VAL A 28 -8.23 13.85 -25.73
CA VAL A 28 -7.26 14.43 -26.64
C VAL A 28 -7.21 13.50 -27.85
N HIS A 29 -7.77 13.95 -28.98
CA HIS A 29 -7.67 13.25 -30.25
C HIS A 29 -6.24 13.35 -30.79
N HIS A 30 -5.39 12.39 -30.43
CA HIS A 30 -4.25 12.04 -31.27
C HIS A 30 -4.64 10.84 -32.12
N ALA A 31 -4.78 11.07 -33.43
CA ALA A 31 -5.01 10.04 -34.43
C ALA A 31 -3.76 9.16 -34.56
N VAL A 32 -3.64 8.17 -33.69
CA VAL A 32 -2.83 6.97 -33.93
C VAL A 32 -3.80 5.92 -34.45
N ALA A 33 -3.46 5.28 -35.56
CA ALA A 33 -4.26 4.23 -36.15
C ALA A 33 -4.33 3.03 -35.18
N GLU A 34 -5.38 3.01 -34.35
CA GLU A 34 -5.72 1.90 -33.48
C GLU A 34 -6.21 0.73 -34.33
N HIS A 35 -5.40 -0.32 -34.46
CA HIS A 35 -5.95 -1.66 -34.62
C HIS A 35 -6.63 -2.04 -33.30
N PRO A 36 -7.96 -2.24 -33.25
CA PRO A 36 -8.63 -2.57 -32.02
C PRO A 36 -8.40 -4.05 -31.71
N LEU A 37 -7.35 -4.36 -30.93
CA LEU A 37 -7.29 -5.63 -30.19
C LEU A 37 -8.25 -5.53 -29.00
N HIS A 38 -9.54 -5.63 -29.30
CA HIS A 38 -10.59 -5.72 -28.29
C HIS A 38 -10.65 -7.15 -27.75
N ILE A 39 -9.78 -7.47 -26.80
CA ILE A 39 -9.92 -8.66 -25.95
C ILE A 39 -10.31 -8.18 -24.55
N GLN A 40 -11.56 -7.72 -24.39
CA GLN A 40 -12.19 -7.68 -23.06
C GLN A 40 -12.87 -9.03 -22.86
N SER A 41 -12.13 -9.98 -22.30
CA SER A 41 -12.75 -11.24 -21.88
C SER A 41 -13.67 -10.97 -20.68
N PRO A 42 -14.86 -11.58 -20.61
CA PRO A 42 -15.78 -11.48 -19.45
C PRO A 42 -15.14 -11.94 -18.14
N GLN A 43 -14.03 -12.69 -18.20
CA GLN A 43 -13.22 -13.07 -17.04
C GLN A 43 -12.46 -11.87 -16.43
N SER A 44 -12.11 -10.85 -17.22
CA SER A 44 -11.41 -9.66 -16.72
C SER A 44 -12.30 -8.79 -15.81
N GLU A 45 -13.58 -8.61 -16.16
CA GLU A 45 -14.52 -7.83 -15.35
C GLU A 45 -14.90 -8.53 -14.05
N ALA A 46 -15.11 -9.85 -14.10
CA ALA A 46 -15.40 -10.64 -12.91
C ALA A 46 -14.21 -10.63 -11.93
N SER A 47 -12.98 -10.68 -12.46
CA SER A 47 -11.76 -10.58 -11.67
C SER A 47 -11.57 -9.19 -11.06
N ALA A 48 -11.81 -8.13 -11.84
CA ALA A 48 -11.76 -6.75 -11.36
C ALA A 48 -12.77 -6.49 -10.22
N ARG A 49 -14.01 -6.98 -10.35
CA ARG A 49 -15.02 -6.88 -9.30
C ARG A 49 -14.63 -7.64 -8.04
N ARG A 50 -14.12 -8.87 -8.16
CA ARG A 50 -13.64 -9.65 -7.01
C ARG A 50 -12.52 -8.95 -6.27
N VAL A 51 -11.55 -8.37 -6.99
CA VAL A 51 -10.46 -7.57 -6.40
C VAL A 51 -11.02 -6.37 -5.65
N ALA A 52 -11.97 -5.63 -6.24
CA ALA A 52 -12.59 -4.48 -5.58
C ALA A 52 -13.35 -4.87 -4.30
N THR A 53 -14.14 -5.94 -4.33
CA THR A 53 -14.89 -6.42 -3.16
C THR A 53 -13.96 -6.89 -2.04
N ASN A 54 -12.92 -7.66 -2.37
CA ASN A 54 -11.96 -8.14 -1.39
C ASN A 54 -11.21 -6.98 -0.71
N ARG A 55 -10.86 -5.94 -1.47
CA ARG A 55 -10.25 -4.73 -0.91
C ARG A 55 -11.16 -4.02 0.07
N ILE A 56 -12.43 -3.83 -0.26
CA ILE A 56 -13.40 -3.17 0.63
C ILE A 56 -13.54 -3.96 1.92
N VAL A 57 -13.72 -5.28 1.83
CA VAL A 57 -13.86 -6.14 3.01
C VAL A 57 -12.61 -6.07 3.88
N ARG A 58 -11.42 -6.23 3.30
CA ARG A 58 -10.14 -6.19 4.02
C ARG A 58 -9.86 -4.83 4.66
N THR A 59 -10.13 -3.74 3.93
CA THR A 59 -10.02 -2.37 4.46
C THR A 59 -10.95 -2.19 5.66
N SER A 60 -12.20 -2.63 5.53
CA SER A 60 -13.21 -2.48 6.57
C SER A 60 -12.85 -3.28 7.82
N THR A 61 -12.43 -4.54 7.69
CA THR A 61 -12.09 -5.38 8.85
C THR A 61 -10.82 -4.91 9.55
N VAL A 62 -9.82 -4.44 8.80
CA VAL A 62 -8.52 -4.07 9.36
C VAL A 62 -8.51 -2.66 9.95
N LEU A 63 -9.35 -1.74 9.46
CA LEU A 63 -9.36 -0.34 9.91
C LEU A 63 -10.58 -0.01 10.76
N LEU A 64 -11.78 -0.36 10.31
CA LEU A 64 -13.02 0.07 10.96
C LEU A 64 -13.25 -0.68 12.27
N VAL A 65 -12.98 -1.99 12.30
CA VAL A 65 -13.18 -2.80 13.51
C VAL A 65 -12.29 -2.33 14.67
N PRO A 66 -10.97 -2.13 14.50
CA PRO A 66 -10.13 -1.60 15.58
C PRO A 66 -10.51 -0.19 16.01
N ALA A 67 -10.92 0.68 15.07
CA ALA A 67 -11.36 2.03 15.39
C ALA A 67 -12.64 2.03 16.24
N ILE A 68 -13.63 1.22 15.88
CA ILE A 68 -14.87 1.08 16.66
C ILE A 68 -14.56 0.46 18.03
N ALA A 69 -13.74 -0.59 18.08
CA ALA A 69 -13.34 -1.23 19.33
C ALA A 69 -12.62 -0.25 20.26
N ALA A 70 -11.70 0.56 19.72
CA ALA A 70 -11.02 1.61 20.45
C ALA A 70 -11.99 2.69 20.95
N GLY A 71 -12.98 3.09 20.14
CA GLY A 71 -14.02 4.02 20.55
C GLY A 71 -14.86 3.48 21.71
N ILE A 72 -15.35 2.25 21.62
CA ILE A 72 -16.12 1.59 22.69
C ILE A 72 -15.27 1.47 23.96
N PHE A 73 -14.03 1.01 23.83
CA PHE A 73 -13.11 0.91 24.97
C PHE A 73 -12.85 2.27 25.61
N SER A 74 -12.65 3.31 24.80
CA SER A 74 -12.43 4.69 25.27
C SER A 74 -13.66 5.23 26.00
N TYR A 75 -14.88 4.98 25.48
CA TYR A 75 -16.13 5.36 26.15
C TYR A 75 -16.25 4.75 27.55
N LEU A 76 -15.97 3.44 27.66
CA LEU A 76 -16.11 2.70 28.92
C LEU A 76 -15.00 3.05 29.92
N SER A 77 -13.78 3.30 29.45
CA SER A 77 -12.63 3.62 30.29
C SER A 77 -12.57 5.09 30.73
N PHE A 78 -13.24 6.00 30.03
CA PHE A 78 -13.20 7.45 30.30
C PHE A 78 -13.61 7.80 31.73
N GLY A 79 -14.76 7.32 32.19
CA GLY A 79 -15.28 7.63 33.53
C GLY A 79 -14.35 7.17 34.67
N PRO A 80 -13.83 5.93 34.64
CA PRO A 80 -12.77 5.49 35.55
C PRO A 80 -11.48 6.33 35.46
N LEU A 81 -11.04 6.68 34.24
CA LEU A 81 -9.84 7.49 34.02
C LEU A 81 -9.95 8.87 34.64
N ALA A 82 -11.05 9.59 34.37
CA ALA A 82 -11.27 10.94 34.92
C ALA A 82 -11.33 10.92 36.47
N ARG A 83 -11.99 9.90 37.05
CA ARG A 83 -12.04 9.72 38.51
C ARG A 83 -10.68 9.35 39.10
N GLY A 84 -9.91 8.50 38.42
CA GLY A 84 -8.56 8.15 38.83
C GLY A 84 -7.62 9.35 38.81
N LEU A 85 -7.63 10.14 37.73
CA LEU A 85 -6.86 11.38 37.66
C LEU A 85 -7.24 12.35 38.78
N ARG A 86 -8.53 12.49 39.08
CA ARG A 86 -9.00 13.28 40.24
C ARG A 86 -8.44 12.80 41.58
N SER A 87 -8.24 11.50 41.78
CA SER A 87 -7.63 10.98 43.02
C SER A 87 -6.10 11.18 43.09
N ILE A 88 -5.44 11.33 41.94
CA ILE A 88 -3.99 11.53 41.86
C ILE A 88 -3.65 13.01 42.07
N PHE A 89 -4.45 13.92 41.52
CA PHE A 89 -4.26 15.36 41.67
C PHE A 89 -4.94 15.88 42.94
N GLY A 90 -4.22 16.70 43.72
CA GLY A 90 -4.80 17.40 44.87
C GLY A 90 -5.88 18.40 44.45
N LEU A 91 -6.77 18.74 45.39
CA LEU A 91 -7.86 19.71 45.16
C LEU A 91 -7.35 21.08 44.67
N GLU A 92 -6.17 21.52 45.12
CA GLU A 92 -5.55 22.77 44.66
C GLU A 92 -5.10 22.69 43.19
N ALA A 93 -4.51 21.57 42.77
CA ALA A 93 -4.08 21.36 41.39
C ALA A 93 -5.28 21.30 40.44
N LEU A 94 -6.37 20.64 40.86
CA LEU A 94 -7.62 20.58 40.10
C LEU A 94 -8.33 21.93 40.01
N TYR A 95 -8.25 22.74 41.07
CA TYR A 95 -8.80 24.10 41.09
C TYR A 95 -8.01 25.04 40.16
N ILE A 96 -6.69 24.91 40.11
CA ILE A 96 -5.87 25.60 39.11
C ILE A 96 -6.24 25.11 37.72
N LEU A 97 -6.39 23.81 37.52
CA LEU A 97 -6.76 23.25 36.22
C LEU A 97 -8.16 23.68 35.76
N SER A 98 -9.11 23.84 36.67
CA SER A 98 -10.48 24.31 36.39
C SER A 98 -10.51 25.81 36.11
N ASN A 99 -9.62 26.61 36.72
CA ASN A 99 -9.55 28.06 36.54
C ASN A 99 -8.60 28.50 35.44
N ASP A 100 -7.60 27.67 35.07
CA ASP A 100 -6.65 27.86 33.97
C ASP A 100 -7.14 27.19 32.67
N GLN A 101 -8.40 26.74 32.62
CA GLN A 101 -9.03 26.15 31.43
C GLN A 101 -9.00 27.06 30.19
N GLY A 102 -8.71 28.36 30.35
CA GLY A 102 -8.85 29.32 29.26
C GLY A 102 -7.66 29.45 28.30
N GLN A 103 -6.41 29.19 28.71
CA GLN A 103 -5.27 29.58 27.86
C GLN A 103 -4.07 28.65 27.85
N PHE A 104 -3.40 28.34 28.97
CA PHE A 104 -2.13 27.62 28.89
C PHE A 104 -2.31 26.18 28.38
N LEU A 105 -3.18 25.41 29.04
CA LEU A 105 -3.42 24.01 28.67
C LEU A 105 -4.09 23.92 27.28
N GLN A 106 -5.06 24.80 26.98
CA GLN A 106 -5.69 24.85 25.66
C GLN A 106 -4.68 25.20 24.54
N ASN A 107 -3.75 26.14 24.78
CA ASN A 107 -2.69 26.49 23.83
C ASN A 107 -1.71 25.33 23.65
N PHE A 108 -1.28 24.67 24.74
CA PHE A 108 -0.39 23.51 24.67
C PHE A 108 -1.00 22.37 23.86
N LEU A 109 -2.27 22.06 24.11
CA LEU A 109 -3.01 21.04 23.39
C LEU A 109 -3.27 21.43 21.94
N GLY A 110 -3.54 22.71 21.68
CA GLY A 110 -3.63 23.25 20.34
C GLY A 110 -2.34 23.05 19.55
N VAL A 111 -1.19 23.35 20.16
CA VAL A 111 0.13 23.14 19.53
C VAL A 111 0.39 21.65 19.26
N ILE A 112 0.09 20.77 20.22
CA ILE A 112 0.20 19.31 20.03
C ILE A 112 -0.69 18.81 18.90
N GLY A 113 -1.96 19.22 18.87
CA GLY A 113 -2.91 18.81 17.83
C GLY A 113 -2.52 19.31 16.44
N ILE A 114 -2.00 20.53 16.33
CA ILE A 114 -1.45 21.06 15.07
C ILE A 114 -0.24 20.23 14.63
N LEU A 115 0.69 19.96 15.55
CA LEU A 115 1.88 19.16 15.25
C LEU A 115 1.49 17.74 14.81
N PHE A 116 0.51 17.13 15.47
CA PHE A 116 0.00 15.81 15.12
C PHE A 116 -0.62 15.81 13.73
N SER A 117 -1.54 16.73 13.46
CA SER A 117 -2.20 16.87 12.16
C SER A 117 -1.19 17.11 11.02
N LEU A 118 -0.18 17.96 11.26
CA LEU A 118 0.87 18.24 10.28
C LEU A 118 1.75 17.01 10.02
N LEU A 119 2.21 16.33 11.08
CA LEU A 119 3.04 15.14 10.93
C LEU A 119 2.27 14.00 10.27
N ILE A 120 1.05 13.70 10.71
CA ILE A 120 0.24 12.62 10.14
C ILE A 120 -0.13 12.92 8.68
N GLY A 121 -0.46 14.17 8.35
CA GLY A 121 -0.75 14.60 6.98
C GLY A 121 0.45 14.46 6.03
N ASN A 122 1.63 14.89 6.46
CA ASN A 122 2.86 14.71 5.69
C ASN A 122 3.22 13.23 5.53
N THR A 123 3.04 12.44 6.58
CA THR A 123 3.29 10.99 6.56
C THR A 123 2.34 10.28 5.60
N TYR A 124 1.06 10.65 5.63
CA TYR A 124 0.05 10.14 4.72
C TYR A 124 0.43 10.44 3.27
N SER A 125 0.75 11.70 2.95
CA SER A 125 1.15 12.12 1.60
C SER A 125 2.37 11.33 1.11
N PHE A 126 3.40 11.21 1.95
CA PHE A 126 4.61 10.45 1.63
C PHE A 126 4.30 8.97 1.35
N CYS A 127 3.59 8.30 2.28
CA CYS A 127 3.26 6.89 2.11
C CYS A 127 2.39 6.65 0.88
N TYR A 128 1.42 7.53 0.61
CA TYR A 128 0.58 7.46 -0.57
C TYR A 128 1.40 7.60 -1.87
N GLN A 129 2.26 8.62 -1.96
CA GLN A 129 3.15 8.79 -3.11
C GLN A 129 4.08 7.59 -3.29
N GLN A 130 4.59 7.02 -2.20
CA GLN A 130 5.40 5.81 -2.26
C GLN A 130 4.61 4.63 -2.86
N GLN A 131 3.36 4.41 -2.46
CA GLN A 131 2.51 3.37 -3.03
C GLN A 131 2.25 3.57 -4.53
N VAL A 132 2.04 4.81 -4.97
CA VAL A 132 1.91 5.15 -6.40
C VAL A 132 3.20 4.83 -7.16
N MET A 133 4.36 5.18 -6.61
CA MET A 133 5.66 4.86 -7.23
C MET A 133 5.90 3.36 -7.34
N ILE A 134 5.52 2.59 -6.31
CA ILE A 134 5.59 1.12 -6.33
C ILE A 134 4.70 0.58 -7.46
N TYR A 135 3.45 1.06 -7.54
CA TYR A 135 2.52 0.64 -8.60
C TYR A 135 3.06 0.89 -10.00
N MET A 136 3.55 2.11 -10.26
CA MET A 136 4.07 2.49 -11.57
C MET A 136 5.33 1.69 -11.93
N ALA A 137 6.25 1.49 -10.99
CA ALA A 137 7.47 0.72 -11.23
C ALA A 137 7.17 -0.76 -11.56
N PHE A 138 6.23 -1.39 -10.85
CA PHE A 138 5.79 -2.74 -11.18
C PHE A 138 5.11 -2.81 -12.56
N PHE A 139 4.28 -1.82 -12.88
CA PHE A 139 3.62 -1.77 -14.18
C PHE A 139 4.64 -1.68 -15.32
N GLU A 140 5.65 -0.82 -15.17
CA GLU A 140 6.76 -0.69 -16.13
C GLU A 140 7.55 -2.00 -16.26
N GLU A 141 7.99 -2.60 -15.15
CA GLU A 141 8.77 -3.86 -15.17
C GLU A 141 8.01 -5.01 -15.83
N ILE A 142 6.71 -5.17 -15.53
CA ILE A 142 5.89 -6.22 -16.16
C ILE A 142 5.67 -5.94 -17.65
N SER A 143 5.45 -4.67 -18.03
CA SER A 143 5.27 -4.30 -19.44
C SER A 143 6.52 -4.58 -20.26
N VAL A 144 7.71 -4.27 -19.71
CA VAL A 144 8.99 -4.59 -20.36
C VAL A 144 9.23 -6.11 -20.38
N ALA A 145 8.87 -6.84 -19.32
CA ALA A 145 8.97 -8.30 -19.30
C ALA A 145 8.11 -8.97 -20.39
N LYS A 146 6.90 -8.45 -20.65
CA LYS A 146 6.06 -8.88 -21.77
C LYS A 146 6.69 -8.59 -23.13
N ALA A 147 7.19 -7.37 -23.31
CA ALA A 147 7.91 -7.01 -24.54
C ALA A 147 9.14 -7.91 -24.77
N LEU A 148 9.88 -8.23 -23.71
CA LEU A 148 11.00 -9.17 -23.77
C LEU A 148 10.54 -10.56 -24.23
N LEU A 149 9.46 -11.06 -23.64
CA LEU A 149 8.88 -12.35 -23.98
C LEU A 149 8.48 -12.37 -25.47
N GLU A 150 7.73 -11.38 -25.95
CA GLU A 150 7.39 -11.19 -27.38
C GLU A 150 8.63 -11.21 -28.28
N GLN A 151 9.62 -10.37 -28.02
CA GLN A 151 10.83 -10.30 -28.84
C GLN A 151 11.61 -11.61 -28.86
N ILE A 152 11.74 -12.29 -27.72
CA ILE A 152 12.43 -13.58 -27.63
C ILE A 152 11.70 -14.63 -28.46
N SER A 153 10.36 -14.65 -28.45
CA SER A 153 9.61 -15.57 -29.31
C SER A 153 9.82 -15.29 -30.79
N LEU A 154 9.98 -14.03 -31.20
CA LEU A 154 10.26 -13.69 -32.59
C LEU A 154 11.68 -14.10 -33.01
N VAL A 155 12.68 -13.85 -32.15
CA VAL A 155 14.10 -14.07 -32.48
C VAL A 155 14.53 -15.52 -32.28
N CYS A 156 13.98 -16.20 -31.27
CA CYS A 156 14.49 -17.49 -30.80
C CYS A 156 13.60 -18.69 -31.15
N ARG A 157 12.34 -18.54 -31.55
CA ARG A 157 11.41 -19.69 -31.71
C ARG A 157 11.91 -20.84 -32.60
N GLY A 158 12.75 -20.56 -33.60
CA GLY A 158 13.37 -21.59 -34.44
C GLY A 158 14.66 -22.21 -33.86
N ARG A 159 15.25 -21.61 -32.84
CA ARG A 159 16.59 -21.92 -32.32
C ARG A 159 16.54 -23.05 -31.27
N PRO A 160 17.63 -23.82 -31.08
CA PRO A 160 17.65 -24.96 -30.15
C PRO A 160 17.57 -24.53 -28.67
N TYR A 161 17.97 -23.30 -28.35
CA TYR A 161 18.03 -22.79 -26.98
C TYR A 161 16.80 -21.98 -26.54
N TYR A 162 15.73 -21.93 -27.36
CA TYR A 162 14.52 -21.16 -27.02
C TYR A 162 13.89 -21.61 -25.71
N ASP A 163 13.85 -22.92 -25.48
CA ASP A 163 13.31 -23.52 -24.24
C ASP A 163 14.08 -23.03 -23.01
N ALA A 164 15.42 -23.08 -23.06
CA ALA A 164 16.29 -22.57 -22.01
C ALA A 164 16.13 -21.07 -21.77
N VAL A 165 15.77 -20.28 -22.79
CA VAL A 165 15.48 -18.85 -22.61
C VAL A 165 14.14 -18.65 -21.91
N LEU A 166 13.10 -19.41 -22.26
CA LEU A 166 11.80 -19.37 -21.55
C LEU A 166 11.95 -19.77 -20.08
N ASP A 167 12.76 -20.78 -19.78
CA ASP A 167 13.10 -21.18 -18.40
C ASP A 167 13.73 -20.04 -17.61
N ASN A 168 14.59 -19.24 -18.23
CA ASN A 168 15.21 -18.10 -17.56
C ASN A 168 14.21 -16.97 -17.30
N ILE A 169 13.28 -16.72 -18.23
CA ILE A 169 12.21 -15.73 -18.01
C ILE A 169 11.29 -16.20 -16.88
N GLU A 170 10.90 -17.48 -16.85
CA GLU A 170 10.10 -18.02 -15.75
C GLU A 170 10.84 -17.89 -14.41
N ARG A 171 12.13 -18.25 -14.37
CA ARG A 171 12.96 -18.07 -13.16
C ARG A 171 12.99 -16.62 -12.70
N TYR A 172 13.08 -15.66 -13.62
CA TYR A 172 12.99 -14.23 -13.28
C TYR A 172 11.63 -13.87 -12.68
N VAL A 173 10.54 -14.31 -13.31
CA VAL A 173 9.17 -14.03 -12.83
C VAL A 173 8.94 -14.63 -11.44
N GLU A 174 9.33 -15.89 -11.22
CA GLU A 174 9.08 -16.60 -9.97
C GLU A 174 10.02 -16.18 -8.83
N ARG A 175 11.32 -16.02 -9.13
CA ARG A 175 12.35 -15.82 -8.09
C ARG A 175 12.64 -14.36 -7.80
N ASP A 176 12.17 -13.43 -8.63
CA ASP A 176 12.46 -12.00 -8.47
C ASP A 176 11.20 -11.14 -8.52
N LEU A 177 10.46 -11.19 -9.62
CA LEU A 177 9.32 -10.31 -9.84
C LEU A 177 8.18 -10.57 -8.85
N ARG A 178 7.92 -11.84 -8.55
CA ARG A 178 6.92 -12.28 -7.55
C ARG A 178 7.38 -12.10 -6.11
N ARG A 179 8.68 -11.98 -5.85
CA ARG A 179 9.27 -11.95 -4.51
C ARG A 179 9.31 -10.55 -3.91
N VAL A 180 8.13 -10.04 -3.55
CA VAL A 180 7.97 -8.77 -2.82
C VAL A 180 8.26 -8.92 -1.32
N ASP A 181 8.44 -10.16 -0.85
CA ASP A 181 8.76 -10.52 0.53
C ASP A 181 10.20 -10.18 0.93
N LEU A 182 11.12 -10.17 -0.03
CA LEU A 182 12.53 -9.98 0.25
C LEU A 182 12.94 -8.50 0.33
N PRO A 183 13.89 -8.15 1.23
CA PRO A 183 14.48 -6.82 1.22
C PRO A 183 15.18 -6.53 -0.12
N PRO A 184 14.97 -5.36 -0.74
CA PRO A 184 15.59 -5.02 -2.02
C PRO A 184 17.12 -5.14 -2.05
N ALA A 185 17.78 -4.85 -0.93
CA ALA A 185 19.23 -4.98 -0.80
C ALA A 185 19.71 -6.43 -0.98
N VAL A 186 18.93 -7.41 -0.51
CA VAL A 186 19.27 -8.84 -0.67
C VAL A 186 19.11 -9.24 -2.13
N VAL A 187 18.05 -8.79 -2.79
CA VAL A 187 17.81 -9.06 -4.22
C VAL A 187 18.91 -8.44 -5.09
N LEU A 188 19.35 -7.23 -4.80
CA LEU A 188 20.46 -6.57 -5.52
C LEU A 188 21.82 -7.21 -5.26
N SER A 189 22.01 -7.88 -4.12
CA SER A 189 23.29 -8.52 -3.78
C SER A 189 23.58 -9.82 -4.53
N SER A 190 22.62 -10.32 -5.34
CA SER A 190 22.80 -11.53 -6.15
C SER A 190 23.95 -11.36 -7.13
N LYS A 191 24.79 -12.40 -7.28
CA LYS A 191 25.91 -12.35 -8.23
C LYS A 191 25.37 -12.31 -9.67
N PRO A 192 26.04 -11.63 -10.61
CA PRO A 192 25.60 -11.55 -12.01
C PRO A 192 25.39 -12.92 -12.67
N LYS A 193 26.19 -13.92 -12.30
CA LYS A 193 26.04 -15.31 -12.82
C LYS A 193 24.70 -15.97 -12.43
N ASP A 194 24.12 -15.53 -11.32
CA ASP A 194 22.87 -16.07 -10.78
C ASP A 194 21.66 -15.27 -11.31
N ASP A 195 21.89 -14.20 -12.08
CA ASP A 195 20.83 -13.36 -12.69
C ASP A 195 20.31 -14.01 -13.98
N PRO A 196 19.04 -14.46 -14.03
CA PRO A 196 18.46 -15.04 -15.24
C PRO A 196 18.49 -14.08 -16.43
N LEU A 197 18.44 -12.75 -16.20
CA LEU A 197 18.52 -11.76 -17.26
C LEU A 197 19.89 -11.73 -17.94
N GLU A 198 20.97 -12.04 -17.20
CA GLU A 198 22.32 -12.16 -17.77
C GLU A 198 22.42 -13.38 -18.68
N GLN A 199 21.79 -14.50 -18.27
CA GLN A 199 21.76 -15.73 -19.06
C GLN A 199 20.99 -15.54 -20.37
N ILE A 200 19.85 -14.84 -20.34
CA ILE A 200 19.07 -14.48 -21.54
C ILE A 200 19.93 -13.62 -22.47
N MET A 201 20.62 -12.62 -21.92
CA MET A 201 21.51 -11.77 -22.70
C MET A 201 22.58 -12.60 -23.40
N TRP A 202 23.32 -13.44 -22.66
CA TRP A 202 24.36 -14.30 -23.22
C TRP A 202 23.86 -15.23 -24.34
N MET A 203 22.69 -15.86 -24.16
CA MET A 203 22.11 -16.77 -25.18
C MET A 203 21.64 -16.03 -26.44
N THR A 204 21.32 -14.74 -26.34
CA THR A 204 20.73 -13.95 -27.42
C THR A 204 21.70 -12.94 -28.05
N SER A 205 22.85 -12.67 -27.40
CA SER A 205 23.87 -11.72 -27.84
C SER A 205 25.16 -12.45 -28.28
N VAL A 206 25.10 -13.17 -29.40
CA VAL A 206 26.32 -13.70 -30.02
C VAL A 206 26.72 -12.79 -31.19
N GLY A 207 27.74 -11.95 -30.98
CA GLY A 207 28.45 -11.21 -32.05
C GLY A 207 28.04 -9.76 -32.32
N THR A 208 26.78 -9.35 -32.08
CA THR A 208 26.30 -7.96 -32.23
C THR A 208 25.18 -7.63 -31.25
N PRO A 209 25.05 -6.37 -30.77
CA PRO A 209 23.92 -5.97 -29.92
C PRO A 209 22.61 -6.16 -30.70
N SER A 210 21.73 -7.00 -30.15
CA SER A 210 20.40 -7.27 -30.70
C SER A 210 19.34 -6.43 -30.00
N VAL A 211 18.16 -6.27 -30.59
CA VAL A 211 17.03 -5.56 -29.95
C VAL A 211 16.68 -6.16 -28.57
N VAL A 212 16.94 -7.46 -28.38
CA VAL A 212 16.77 -8.17 -27.10
C VAL A 212 17.69 -7.60 -26.01
N TYR A 213 18.92 -7.19 -26.37
CA TYR A 213 19.85 -6.56 -25.41
C TYR A 213 19.26 -5.29 -24.82
N ASP A 214 18.70 -4.42 -25.67
CA ASP A 214 18.08 -3.17 -25.21
C ASP A 214 16.92 -3.48 -24.27
N THR A 215 16.04 -4.42 -24.61
CA THR A 215 14.90 -4.77 -23.76
C THR A 215 15.31 -5.43 -22.44
N VAL A 216 16.36 -6.26 -22.41
CA VAL A 216 16.94 -6.76 -21.15
C VAL A 216 17.51 -5.62 -20.31
N LYS A 217 18.20 -4.65 -20.92
CA LYS A 217 18.70 -3.46 -20.24
C LYS A 217 17.56 -2.62 -19.64
N TRP A 218 16.49 -2.39 -20.40
CA TRP A 218 15.28 -1.71 -19.92
C TRP A 218 14.65 -2.48 -18.75
N LEU A 219 14.60 -3.80 -18.83
CA LEU A 219 14.04 -4.64 -17.76
C LEU A 219 14.87 -4.52 -16.47
N ARG A 220 16.19 -4.50 -16.58
CA ARG A 220 17.09 -4.26 -15.44
C ARG A 220 16.91 -2.89 -14.83
N GLN A 221 16.70 -1.87 -15.66
CA GLN A 221 16.42 -0.52 -15.19
C GLN A 221 15.07 -0.46 -14.45
N ALA A 222 14.02 -1.06 -15.02
CA ALA A 222 12.71 -1.14 -14.39
C ALA A 222 12.75 -1.92 -13.06
N ARG A 223 13.46 -3.05 -13.02
CA ARG A 223 13.78 -3.79 -11.78
C ARG A 223 14.45 -2.90 -10.75
N GLY A 224 15.46 -2.12 -11.13
CA GLY A 224 16.14 -1.18 -10.23
C GLY A 224 15.19 -0.12 -9.67
N GLN A 225 14.30 0.42 -10.50
CA GLN A 225 13.28 1.38 -10.06
C GLN A 225 12.27 0.76 -9.10
N ARG A 226 11.77 -0.46 -9.37
CA ARG A 226 10.90 -1.20 -8.45
C ARG A 226 11.59 -1.37 -7.10
N LEU A 227 12.80 -1.91 -7.10
CA LEU A 227 13.55 -2.19 -5.88
C LEU A 227 13.80 -0.90 -5.07
N GLY A 228 14.08 0.22 -5.75
CA GLY A 228 14.19 1.54 -5.12
C GLY A 228 12.86 2.10 -4.58
N ALA A 229 11.73 1.82 -5.24
CA ALA A 229 10.40 2.23 -4.79
C ALA A 229 9.92 1.43 -3.56
N VAL A 230 10.22 0.13 -3.53
CA VAL A 230 9.87 -0.79 -2.44
C VAL A 230 10.72 -0.56 -1.18
N GLN A 231 11.89 0.06 -1.32
CA GLN A 231 12.76 0.37 -0.18
C GLN A 231 12.02 1.23 0.86
N ARG A 232 12.06 0.80 2.13
CA ARG A 232 11.47 1.56 3.23
C ARG A 232 12.29 2.82 3.48
N LYS A 233 11.71 3.97 3.13
CA LYS A 233 12.35 5.29 3.29
C LYS A 233 12.05 5.92 4.65
N LEU A 234 10.88 5.62 5.23
CA LEU A 234 10.50 6.14 6.55
C LEU A 234 10.96 5.20 7.68
N PRO A 235 11.71 5.73 8.68
CA PRO A 235 12.14 4.95 9.82
C PRO A 235 10.96 4.61 10.74
N PRO A 236 10.94 3.44 11.39
CA PRO A 236 9.91 3.08 12.38
C PRO A 236 9.79 4.06 13.54
N LEU A 237 10.88 4.76 13.89
CA LEU A 237 10.91 5.78 14.93
C LEU A 237 9.90 6.90 14.66
N HIS A 238 9.69 7.27 13.39
CA HIS A 238 8.70 8.28 13.01
C HIS A 238 7.28 7.89 13.42
N PHE A 239 6.92 6.61 13.27
CA PHE A 239 5.63 6.09 13.71
C PHE A 239 5.52 6.06 15.23
N ALA A 240 6.60 5.71 15.94
CA ALA A 240 6.62 5.77 17.40
C ALA A 240 6.33 7.20 17.91
N LEU A 241 6.91 8.22 17.27
CA LEU A 241 6.63 9.62 17.59
C LEU A 241 5.16 9.99 17.33
N LEU A 242 4.57 9.54 16.22
CA LEU A 242 3.14 9.76 15.94
C LEU A 242 2.24 9.12 17.00
N PHE A 243 2.57 7.90 17.47
CA PHE A 243 1.80 7.24 18.53
C PHE A 243 1.93 7.96 19.87
N VAL A 244 3.12 8.44 20.23
CA VAL A 244 3.33 9.22 21.45
C VAL A 244 2.53 10.52 21.40
N LEU A 245 2.55 11.21 20.26
CA LEU A 245 1.83 12.47 20.09
C LEU A 245 0.31 12.28 20.13
N ALA A 246 -0.20 11.23 19.48
CA ALA A 246 -1.59 10.82 19.60
C ALA A 246 -1.98 10.46 21.04
N ALA A 247 -1.11 9.78 21.79
CA ALA A 247 -1.36 9.46 23.18
C ALA A 247 -1.43 10.74 24.04
N PHE A 248 -0.55 11.71 23.81
CA PHE A 248 -0.62 13.00 24.48
C PHE A 248 -1.92 13.74 24.17
N GLU A 249 -2.31 13.81 22.89
CA GLU A 249 -3.57 14.43 22.47
C GLU A 249 -4.80 13.77 23.12
N LEU A 250 -4.84 12.44 23.17
CA LEU A 250 -5.94 11.71 23.82
C LEU A 250 -5.92 11.87 25.35
N SER A 251 -4.75 11.89 25.99
CA SER A 251 -4.64 12.01 27.45
C SER A 251 -5.13 13.35 28.01
N ALA A 252 -5.14 14.37 27.15
CA ALA A 252 -5.59 15.71 27.48
C ALA A 252 -7.07 15.80 27.87
N PHE A 253 -7.91 15.00 27.22
CA PHE A 253 -9.36 15.05 27.42
C PHE A 253 -9.78 14.57 28.82
N PRO A 254 -9.32 13.39 29.29
CA PRO A 254 -9.54 12.98 30.67
C PRO A 254 -8.98 13.96 31.69
N LEU A 255 -7.84 14.60 31.39
CA LEU A 255 -7.21 15.57 32.29
C LEU A 255 -8.08 16.83 32.45
N LEU A 256 -8.56 17.41 31.35
CA LEU A 256 -9.46 18.56 31.36
C LEU A 256 -10.81 18.24 32.04
N SER A 257 -11.37 17.06 31.74
CA SER A 257 -12.64 16.57 32.28
C SER A 257 -12.58 16.33 33.80
N ALA A 258 -11.43 15.91 34.34
CA ALA A 258 -11.25 15.75 35.78
C ALA A 258 -11.47 17.06 36.56
N GLY A 259 -11.12 18.20 35.96
CA GLY A 259 -11.42 19.54 36.50
C GLY A 259 -12.89 19.93 36.39
N ALA A 260 -13.52 19.71 35.23
CA ALA A 260 -14.93 20.05 34.98
C ALA A 260 -15.92 19.21 35.80
N ALA A 261 -15.59 17.94 36.08
CA ALA A 261 -16.41 17.06 36.92
C ALA A 261 -16.55 17.53 38.37
N GLN A 262 -15.70 18.47 38.81
CA GLN A 262 -15.81 19.08 40.14
C GLN A 262 -16.89 20.17 40.20
N THR A 263 -17.21 20.81 39.07
CA THR A 263 -18.13 21.95 38.98
C THR A 263 -19.52 21.57 38.45
N ASP A 264 -19.61 20.71 37.43
CA ASP A 264 -20.83 20.58 36.61
C ASP A 264 -21.59 19.24 36.75
N GLY A 265 -21.16 18.37 37.66
CA GLY A 265 -21.85 17.12 38.00
C GLY A 265 -21.74 15.99 36.97
N ASN A 266 -22.38 14.85 37.26
CA ASN A 266 -22.16 13.58 36.53
C ASN A 266 -22.73 13.54 35.10
N GLY A 267 -23.64 14.45 34.74
CA GLY A 267 -24.28 14.46 33.41
C GLY A 267 -23.32 14.89 32.29
N VAL A 268 -22.39 15.80 32.59
CA VAL A 268 -21.41 16.33 31.64
C VAL A 268 -20.40 15.25 31.25
N LEU A 269 -19.95 14.44 32.21
CA LEU A 269 -19.03 13.31 31.99
C LEU A 269 -19.52 12.30 30.94
N VAL A 270 -20.83 12.06 30.85
CA VAL A 270 -21.40 11.12 29.87
C VAL A 270 -21.28 11.67 28.44
N VAL A 271 -21.48 12.98 28.28
CA VAL A 271 -21.35 13.67 26.98
C VAL A 271 -19.88 13.71 26.57
N GLU A 272 -18.99 14.08 27.50
CA GLU A 272 -17.54 14.11 27.27
C GLU A 272 -16.99 12.73 26.91
N ALA A 273 -17.44 11.66 27.59
CA ALA A 273 -17.08 10.29 27.25
C ALA A 273 -17.45 9.94 25.79
N GLY A 274 -18.61 10.39 25.32
CA GLY A 274 -19.06 10.19 23.94
C GLY A 274 -18.17 10.90 22.91
N ILE A 275 -17.78 12.14 23.19
CA ILE A 275 -16.89 12.92 22.31
C ILE A 275 -15.48 12.31 22.32
N PHE A 276 -14.97 11.94 23.49
CA PHE A 276 -13.68 11.28 23.64
C PHE A 276 -13.62 9.95 22.87
N ALA A 277 -14.68 9.14 22.96
CA ALA A 277 -14.79 7.89 22.23
C ALA A 277 -14.73 8.09 20.71
N LEU A 278 -15.44 9.10 20.19
CA LEU A 278 -15.41 9.44 18.77
C LEU A 278 -14.01 9.89 18.33
N MET A 279 -13.36 10.73 19.12
CA MET A 279 -12.00 11.20 18.82
C MET A 279 -10.97 10.06 18.85
N ALA A 280 -11.01 9.20 19.87
CA ALA A 280 -10.13 8.04 19.95
C ALA A 280 -10.33 7.10 18.75
N ALA A 281 -11.57 6.85 18.34
CA ALA A 281 -11.86 6.09 17.13
C ALA A 281 -11.28 6.76 15.87
N ALA A 282 -11.42 8.08 15.75
CA ALA A 282 -10.86 8.84 14.63
C ALA A 282 -9.33 8.77 14.57
N VAL A 283 -8.65 8.95 15.71
CA VAL A 283 -7.18 8.87 15.81
C VAL A 283 -6.67 7.46 15.47
N VAL A 284 -7.34 6.41 15.97
CA VAL A 284 -6.98 5.03 15.63
C VAL A 284 -7.22 4.73 14.16
N LEU A 285 -8.30 5.25 13.58
CA LEU A 285 -8.59 5.11 12.16
C LEU A 285 -7.51 5.78 11.30
N THR A 286 -7.14 7.03 11.60
CA THR A 286 -6.14 7.77 10.82
C THR A 286 -4.76 7.14 10.92
N LEU A 287 -4.30 6.80 12.12
CA LEU A 287 -3.04 6.07 12.31
C LEU A 287 -3.07 4.71 11.62
N GLY A 288 -4.21 4.01 11.69
CA GLY A 288 -4.43 2.74 10.99
C GLY A 288 -4.24 2.87 9.49
N VAL A 289 -4.84 3.88 8.86
CA VAL A 289 -4.69 4.15 7.42
C VAL A 289 -3.23 4.39 7.06
N VAL A 290 -2.52 5.26 7.80
CA VAL A 290 -1.12 5.57 7.52
C VAL A 290 -0.22 4.34 7.71
N LEU A 291 -0.48 3.53 8.73
CA LEU A 291 0.27 2.29 8.97
C LEU A 291 0.02 1.24 7.88
N GLN A 292 -1.21 1.15 7.36
CA GLN A 292 -1.51 0.29 6.22
C GLN A 292 -0.80 0.78 4.96
N LEU A 293 -0.76 2.08 4.70
CA LEU A 293 -0.02 2.64 3.55
C LEU A 293 1.50 2.47 3.68
N TRP A 294 2.03 2.42 4.89
CA TRP A 294 3.47 2.21 5.13
C TRP A 294 3.93 0.78 4.80
N ARG A 295 3.02 -0.21 4.82
CA ARG A 295 3.34 -1.58 4.46
C ARG A 295 3.35 -1.74 2.93
N PRO A 296 4.48 -2.09 2.30
CA PRO A 296 4.56 -2.22 0.84
C PRO A 296 3.76 -3.42 0.31
N SER A 297 3.60 -4.46 1.12
CA SER A 297 2.84 -5.68 0.80
C SER A 297 1.97 -6.12 1.98
N GLY A 298 0.96 -6.94 1.70
CA GLY A 298 0.03 -7.49 2.69
C GLY A 298 -0.93 -6.46 3.29
N SER A 299 -1.08 -5.31 2.67
CA SER A 299 -1.95 -4.22 3.14
C SER A 299 -3.30 -4.23 2.44
N ALA A 300 -4.28 -3.53 3.02
CA ALA A 300 -5.54 -3.25 2.33
C ALA A 300 -5.36 -2.29 1.14
N TYR A 301 -4.28 -1.51 1.15
CA TYR A 301 -3.93 -0.53 0.11
C TYR A 301 -2.72 -0.96 -0.73
N SER A 302 -2.19 -2.18 -0.56
CA SER A 302 -1.04 -2.64 -1.34
C SER A 302 -1.42 -2.96 -2.78
N VAL A 303 -0.39 -2.93 -3.63
CA VAL A 303 -0.48 -3.22 -5.07
C VAL A 303 -0.69 -4.71 -5.35
N ASP A 304 -0.52 -5.57 -4.35
CA ASP A 304 -0.52 -7.03 -4.43
C ASP A 304 -1.64 -7.63 -5.29
N ASP A 305 -2.89 -7.20 -5.12
CA ASP A 305 -3.99 -7.79 -5.90
C ASP A 305 -3.85 -7.49 -7.39
N ALA A 306 -3.52 -6.24 -7.74
CA ALA A 306 -3.32 -5.84 -9.13
C ALA A 306 -2.09 -6.54 -9.72
N LEU A 307 -1.02 -6.62 -8.94
CA LEU A 307 0.20 -7.33 -9.29
C LEU A 307 -0.06 -8.83 -9.52
N SER A 308 -0.88 -9.47 -8.69
CA SER A 308 -1.20 -10.89 -8.84
C SER A 308 -1.89 -11.18 -10.17
N VAL A 309 -2.80 -10.30 -10.61
CA VAL A 309 -3.47 -10.39 -11.92
C VAL A 309 -2.48 -10.17 -13.07
N MET A 310 -1.62 -9.15 -12.96
CA MET A 310 -0.62 -8.87 -13.99
C MET A 310 0.42 -10.00 -14.13
N LEU A 311 0.86 -10.57 -13.02
CA LEU A 311 1.76 -11.72 -12.98
C LEU A 311 1.11 -12.99 -13.50
N ALA A 312 -0.15 -13.25 -13.14
CA ALA A 312 -0.91 -14.38 -13.69
C ALA A 312 -0.97 -14.29 -15.22
N GLY A 313 -1.29 -13.11 -15.77
CA GLY A 313 -1.32 -12.93 -17.23
C GLY A 313 0.05 -13.12 -17.91
N LEU A 314 1.16 -12.80 -17.24
CA LEU A 314 2.51 -13.08 -17.76
C LEU A 314 2.87 -14.57 -17.67
N ALA A 315 2.45 -15.24 -16.60
CA ALA A 315 2.65 -16.67 -16.40
C ALA A 315 1.83 -17.52 -17.39
N ASP A 316 0.58 -17.14 -17.63
CA ASP A 316 -0.29 -17.79 -18.63
C ASP A 316 0.32 -17.67 -20.02
N GLU A 317 0.84 -16.49 -20.37
CA GLU A 317 1.51 -16.25 -21.64
C GLU A 317 2.79 -17.09 -21.81
N LEU A 318 3.57 -17.27 -20.74
CA LEU A 318 4.73 -18.17 -20.71
C LEU A 318 4.29 -19.64 -20.92
N ALA A 319 3.22 -20.07 -20.24
CA ALA A 319 2.69 -21.42 -20.34
C ALA A 319 2.17 -21.73 -21.74
N ASP A 320 1.43 -20.81 -22.36
CA ASP A 320 0.93 -20.96 -23.73
C ASP A 320 2.07 -21.10 -24.74
N ARG A 321 3.14 -20.31 -24.57
CA ARG A 321 4.31 -20.37 -25.45
C ARG A 321 5.08 -21.66 -25.30
N ARG A 322 5.15 -22.22 -24.08
CA ARG A 322 5.70 -23.56 -23.83
C ARG A 322 4.82 -24.66 -24.43
N ALA A 323 3.50 -24.58 -24.28
CA ALA A 323 2.60 -25.55 -24.89
C ALA A 323 2.70 -25.54 -26.44
N GLY A 324 3.01 -24.38 -27.02
CA GLY A 324 3.31 -24.22 -28.44
C GLY A 324 4.65 -24.83 -28.90
N LEU A 325 5.52 -25.25 -27.97
CA LEU A 325 6.69 -26.09 -28.25
C LEU A 325 6.21 -27.54 -28.44
N ALA A 326 5.67 -27.86 -29.62
CA ALA A 326 5.41 -29.26 -29.96
C ALA A 326 6.67 -30.11 -29.71
N PRO A 327 6.56 -31.36 -29.24
CA PRO A 327 7.71 -32.22 -29.02
C PRO A 327 8.43 -32.36 -30.37
N ARG A 328 9.59 -31.72 -30.51
CA ARG A 328 10.45 -31.87 -31.68
C ARG A 328 10.76 -33.35 -31.79
N ALA A 329 10.12 -34.03 -32.75
CA ALA A 329 10.59 -35.32 -33.23
C ALA A 329 12.09 -35.17 -33.47
N ALA A 330 12.89 -35.98 -32.79
CA ALA A 330 14.34 -35.91 -32.75
C ALA A 330 14.91 -35.79 -34.17
N THR A 331 15.06 -34.57 -34.65
CA THR A 331 15.58 -34.26 -35.97
C THR A 331 16.97 -33.74 -35.72
N ASN A 332 17.94 -34.68 -35.74
CA ASN A 332 19.38 -34.51 -35.96
C ASN A 332 19.91 -33.07 -35.91
N LEU A 333 19.71 -32.37 -34.80
CA LEU A 333 20.39 -31.11 -34.54
C LEU A 333 21.70 -31.48 -33.84
N PRO A 334 22.83 -30.93 -34.29
CA PRO A 334 24.11 -31.18 -33.65
C PRO A 334 24.00 -30.80 -32.17
N ALA A 335 24.51 -31.69 -31.31
CA ALA A 335 24.50 -31.49 -29.88
C ALA A 335 25.11 -30.11 -29.53
N PRO A 336 24.56 -29.38 -28.56
CA PRO A 336 25.20 -28.17 -28.07
C PRO A 336 26.64 -28.49 -27.68
N PRO A 337 27.61 -27.62 -28.01
CA PRO A 337 28.99 -27.85 -27.60
C PRO A 337 29.03 -28.04 -26.08
N ALA A 338 29.64 -29.13 -25.63
CA ALA A 338 29.86 -29.36 -24.21
C ALA A 338 30.79 -28.26 -23.70
N PHE A 339 30.27 -27.38 -22.84
CA PHE A 339 31.06 -26.31 -22.25
C PHE A 339 31.82 -26.83 -21.01
N PRO A 340 33.15 -26.68 -20.96
CA PRO A 340 33.90 -26.77 -19.71
C PRO A 340 33.78 -25.45 -18.95
N TYR A 341 33.00 -25.50 -17.85
CA TYR A 341 32.85 -24.54 -16.74
C TYR A 341 32.44 -23.08 -17.04
#